data_AF-A0A9D1XUK5-F1
#
_entry.id   AF-A0A9D1XUK5-F1
#
_cell.length_a   1.000
_cell.length_b   1.000
_cell.length_c   1.000
_cell.angle_alpha   90.00
_cell.angle_beta   90.00
_cell.angle_gamma   90.00
#
_symmetry.space_group_name_H-M   'P 1'
#
loop_
_entity.id
_entity.type
_entity.pdbx_description
1 polymer ?
#
loop_
_entity_poly.entity_id
_entity_poly.type
_entity_poly.pdbx_seq_one_letter_code
_entity_poly.pdbx_strand_id
1 'polypeptide(L)'
;MSEPKKKTRESRKKTAAILIAAALGVCVVGLFFLNTGDLTFDFDFLFEPEETVQYVYSGDGVHRISLYEPDWDSNILEDPEYLDKNRYITYVDGGLSITIVDEDYSDYGEPVELLANYLNALIMGDAELANSYFADSYFDENSPLDKITMQKLYNISIEYIARADKDLPDLGNVTQYVYKLSYMIMENDGTFRSDVTSDAIKPQFYTIIETSNGLEIYDVDSYYDPFEE
;
A
#
# COMPACT_ATOMS: atom_id res chain seq x y z
N MET A 1 -12.63 28.70 32.97
CA MET A 1 -11.26 29.23 33.10
C MET A 1 -10.46 28.19 33.88
N SER A 2 -9.83 27.23 33.19
CA SER A 2 -9.13 26.08 33.78
C SER A 2 -7.63 26.32 33.81
N GLU A 3 -7.01 26.22 35.00
CA GLU A 3 -5.58 26.36 35.21
C GLU A 3 -4.75 25.27 34.48
N PRO A 4 -3.56 25.59 33.95
CA PRO A 4 -2.66 24.59 33.40
C PRO A 4 -1.92 23.82 34.50
N LYS A 5 -2.04 22.49 34.49
CA LYS A 5 -1.29 21.56 35.36
C LYS A 5 0.21 21.78 35.23
N LYS A 6 0.88 22.25 36.30
CA LYS A 6 2.34 22.27 36.41
C LYS A 6 2.90 20.84 36.39
N LYS A 7 3.54 20.43 35.29
CA LYS A 7 4.35 19.20 35.23
C LYS A 7 5.44 19.25 36.30
N THR A 8 5.36 18.33 37.27
CA THR A 8 6.26 18.16 38.41
C THR A 8 7.69 17.87 37.97
N ARG A 9 8.67 18.43 38.72
CA ARG A 9 10.13 18.43 38.47
C ARG A 9 10.73 17.03 38.27
N GLU A 10 10.08 15.96 38.75
CA GLU A 10 10.49 14.57 38.52
C GLU A 10 10.26 14.08 37.09
N SER A 11 9.18 14.51 36.42
CA SER A 11 8.88 14.09 35.04
C SER A 11 9.96 14.55 34.06
N ARG A 12 10.48 15.78 34.24
CA ARG A 12 11.56 16.36 33.42
C ARG A 12 12.88 15.60 33.58
N LYS A 13 13.17 15.06 34.77
CA LYS A 13 14.39 14.26 35.00
C LYS A 13 14.32 12.90 34.31
N LYS A 14 13.15 12.26 34.29
CA LYS A 14 12.92 10.99 33.58
C LYS A 14 13.01 11.18 32.06
N THR A 15 12.41 12.23 31.51
CA THR A 15 12.51 12.54 30.07
C THR A 15 13.94 12.90 29.65
N ALA A 16 14.68 13.66 30.45
CA ALA A 16 16.09 13.96 30.17
C ALA A 16 16.97 12.70 30.21
N ALA A 17 16.72 11.77 31.14
CA ALA A 17 17.47 10.51 31.21
C ALA A 17 17.22 9.61 29.98
N ILE A 18 15.98 9.56 29.47
CA ILE A 18 15.63 8.78 28.27
C ILE A 18 16.31 9.38 27.03
N LEU A 19 16.30 10.70 26.87
CA LEU A 19 16.96 11.38 25.74
C LEU A 19 18.48 11.18 25.74
N ILE A 20 19.10 11.20 26.91
CA ILE A 20 20.55 10.94 27.05
C ILE A 20 20.86 9.47 26.75
N ALA A 21 20.02 8.52 27.20
CA ALA A 21 20.19 7.10 26.88
C ALA A 21 20.04 6.82 25.37
N ALA A 22 19.07 7.46 24.70
CA ALA A 22 18.90 7.36 23.25
C ALA A 22 20.11 7.93 22.49
N ALA A 23 20.60 9.11 22.90
CA ALA A 23 21.78 9.72 22.29
C ALA A 23 23.05 8.89 22.49
N LEU A 24 23.23 8.27 23.67
CA LEU A 24 24.35 7.36 23.93
C LEU A 24 24.25 6.06 23.14
N GLY A 25 23.03 5.52 22.94
CA GLY A 25 22.79 4.37 22.08
C GLY A 25 23.25 4.62 20.64
N VAL A 26 22.86 5.76 20.07
CA VAL A 26 23.29 6.17 18.71
C VAL A 26 24.82 6.34 18.63
N CYS A 27 25.46 6.92 19.66
CA CYS A 27 26.91 7.07 19.69
C CYS A 27 27.66 5.73 19.81
N VAL A 28 27.16 4.77 20.58
CA VAL A 28 27.80 3.45 20.74
C VAL A 28 27.69 2.64 19.44
N VAL A 29 26.54 2.70 18.77
CA VAL A 29 26.33 2.10 17.45
C VAL A 29 27.26 2.76 16.42
N GLY A 30 27.32 4.09 16.37
CA GLY A 30 28.21 4.82 15.47
C GLY A 30 29.70 4.52 15.69
N LEU A 31 30.14 4.36 16.95
CA LEU A 31 31.52 4.00 17.28
C LEU A 31 31.87 2.55 16.93
N PHE A 32 30.90 1.63 16.98
CA PHE A 32 31.11 0.23 16.57
C PHE A 32 31.36 0.14 15.05
N PHE A 33 30.68 0.97 14.26
CA PHE A 33 30.80 0.98 12.80
C PHE A 33 31.94 1.87 12.25
N LEU A 34 32.44 2.83 13.02
CA LEU A 34 33.67 3.57 12.65
C LEU A 34 34.92 2.68 12.61
N ASN A 35 34.89 1.51 13.26
CA ASN A 35 36.02 0.59 13.34
C ASN A 35 36.05 -0.47 12.21
N THR A 36 34.96 -0.62 11.45
CA THR A 36 34.86 -1.62 10.37
C THR A 36 35.18 -1.07 8.97
N GLY A 37 35.47 0.23 8.85
CA GLY A 37 36.05 0.82 7.64
C GLY A 37 35.15 0.84 6.39
N ASP A 38 33.88 0.47 6.52
CA ASP A 38 32.95 0.39 5.40
C ASP A 38 31.61 0.97 5.85
N LEU A 39 31.32 2.20 5.43
CA LEU A 39 30.07 2.89 5.72
C LEU A 39 29.79 3.96 4.65
N THR A 40 29.19 3.56 3.54
CA THR A 40 28.23 4.42 2.87
C THR A 40 26.87 4.15 3.51
N PHE A 41 26.52 4.92 4.53
CA PHE A 41 25.13 4.96 4.99
C PHE A 41 24.34 5.75 3.97
N ASP A 42 23.53 5.04 3.20
CA ASP A 42 22.50 5.65 2.38
C ASP A 42 21.35 6.06 3.31
N PHE A 43 21.31 7.35 3.64
CA PHE A 43 20.26 7.93 4.48
C PHE A 43 18.97 8.20 3.69
N ASP A 44 18.92 7.83 2.40
CA ASP A 44 17.73 8.02 1.56
C ASP A 44 16.51 7.26 2.11
N PHE A 45 16.69 6.19 2.88
CA PHE A 45 15.58 5.52 3.58
C PHE A 45 14.90 6.40 4.66
N LEU A 46 15.61 7.36 5.26
CA LEU A 46 15.07 8.22 6.32
C LEU A 46 14.34 9.46 5.79
N PHE A 47 14.40 9.69 4.48
CA PHE A 47 13.64 10.71 3.80
C PHE A 47 12.63 10.00 2.90
N GLU A 48 11.36 9.96 3.30
CA GLU A 48 10.30 9.76 2.30
C GLU A 48 10.59 10.77 1.17
N PRO A 49 10.78 10.33 -0.09
CA PRO A 49 11.02 11.26 -1.17
C PRO A 49 9.84 12.23 -1.19
N GLU A 50 10.12 13.53 -1.03
CA GLU A 50 9.10 14.57 -1.22
C GLU A 50 8.49 14.34 -2.60
N GLU A 51 7.22 13.92 -2.62
CA GLU A 51 6.44 13.67 -3.83
C GLU A 51 6.51 14.90 -4.73
N THR A 52 7.23 14.81 -5.84
CA THR A 52 7.15 15.82 -6.90
C THR A 52 5.98 15.47 -7.80
N VAL A 53 4.76 15.74 -7.31
CA VAL A 53 3.55 15.63 -8.14
C VAL A 53 3.69 16.61 -9.30
N GLN A 54 3.91 16.09 -10.51
CA GLN A 54 3.95 16.90 -11.72
C GLN A 54 2.52 17.29 -12.12
N TYR A 55 2.06 18.43 -11.63
CA TYR A 55 0.79 19.03 -12.06
C TYR A 55 0.95 19.64 -13.46
N VAL A 56 0.17 19.16 -14.44
CA VAL A 56 0.03 19.85 -15.72
C VAL A 56 -1.00 20.97 -15.56
N TYR A 57 -0.53 22.22 -15.64
CA TYR A 57 -1.43 23.37 -15.67
C TYR A 57 -2.12 23.44 -17.03
N SER A 58 -3.38 23.03 -17.08
CA SER A 58 -4.25 23.43 -18.19
C SER A 58 -4.70 24.87 -17.94
N GLY A 59 -4.70 25.72 -18.99
CA GLY A 59 -5.00 27.15 -18.89
C GLY A 59 -6.43 27.50 -18.42
N ASP A 60 -7.21 26.49 -18.01
CA ASP A 60 -8.55 26.57 -17.41
C ASP A 60 -8.55 26.48 -15.87
N GLY A 61 -7.39 26.30 -15.24
CA GLY A 61 -7.27 26.21 -13.78
C GLY A 61 -7.62 24.83 -13.20
N VAL A 62 -7.78 23.81 -14.05
CA VAL A 62 -8.00 22.43 -13.62
C VAL A 62 -6.65 21.71 -13.52
N HIS A 63 -6.32 21.24 -12.32
CA HIS A 63 -5.17 20.35 -12.12
C HIS A 63 -5.44 19.02 -12.84
N ARG A 64 -4.70 18.74 -13.92
CA ARG A 64 -4.70 17.43 -14.57
C ARG A 64 -3.48 16.65 -14.11
N ILE A 65 -3.72 15.42 -13.65
CA ILE A 65 -2.68 14.43 -13.38
C ILE A 65 -1.94 14.19 -14.70
N SER A 66 -0.61 14.27 -14.68
CA SER A 66 0.21 13.88 -15.83
C SER A 66 0.28 12.36 -15.87
N LEU A 67 -0.28 11.77 -16.91
CA LEU A 67 -0.26 10.32 -17.15
C LEU A 67 0.50 10.03 -18.44
N TYR A 68 1.11 8.85 -18.51
CA TYR A 68 1.80 8.36 -19.69
C TYR A 68 0.79 7.94 -20.78
N GLU A 69 1.24 7.86 -22.03
CA GLU A 69 0.43 7.26 -23.08
C GLU A 69 0.43 5.73 -22.91
N PRO A 70 -0.74 5.06 -22.96
CA PRO A 70 -0.79 3.60 -22.83
C PRO A 70 -0.01 2.89 -23.93
N ASP A 71 0.96 2.05 -23.54
CA ASP A 71 1.70 1.18 -24.44
C ASP A 71 1.16 -0.25 -24.35
N TRP A 72 0.36 -0.64 -25.35
CA TRP A 72 -0.33 -1.94 -25.40
C TRP A 72 0.57 -3.10 -25.85
N ASP A 73 1.75 -2.80 -26.40
CA ASP A 73 2.68 -3.81 -26.93
C ASP A 73 3.88 -4.03 -26.00
N SER A 74 4.05 -3.18 -24.98
CA SER A 74 5.14 -3.27 -24.01
C SER A 74 5.06 -4.54 -23.17
N ASN A 75 6.19 -5.25 -23.07
CA ASN A 75 6.39 -6.32 -22.11
C ASN A 75 7.23 -5.81 -20.95
N ILE A 76 6.56 -5.46 -19.84
CA ILE A 76 7.24 -4.89 -18.66
C ILE A 76 8.22 -5.88 -18.02
N LEU A 77 8.07 -7.20 -18.26
CA LEU A 77 8.96 -8.23 -17.73
C LEU A 77 10.35 -8.24 -18.39
N GLU A 78 10.54 -7.43 -19.44
CA GLU A 78 11.82 -7.21 -20.11
C GLU A 78 12.39 -5.81 -19.88
N ASP A 79 11.65 -4.94 -19.17
CA ASP A 79 12.06 -3.57 -18.88
C ASP A 79 13.08 -3.56 -17.72
N PRO A 80 14.37 -3.24 -17.97
CA PRO A 80 15.39 -3.27 -16.93
C PRO A 80 15.16 -2.23 -15.83
N GLU A 81 14.53 -1.10 -16.13
CA GLU A 81 14.25 -0.07 -15.12
C GLU A 81 13.14 -0.52 -14.17
N TYR A 82 12.13 -1.23 -14.72
CA TYR A 82 11.09 -1.84 -13.89
C TYR A 82 11.62 -3.00 -13.05
N LEU A 83 12.45 -3.85 -13.65
CA LEU A 83 13.00 -5.02 -12.98
C LEU A 83 13.94 -4.68 -11.81
N ASP A 84 14.54 -3.48 -11.80
CA ASP A 84 15.37 -2.96 -10.69
C ASP A 84 14.53 -2.47 -9.49
N LYS A 85 13.23 -2.25 -9.67
CA LYS A 85 12.33 -1.85 -8.58
C LYS A 85 12.09 -3.00 -7.60
N ASN A 86 11.78 -2.65 -6.34
CA ASN A 86 11.27 -3.63 -5.37
C ASN A 86 9.83 -4.04 -5.73
N ARG A 87 9.69 -5.18 -6.39
CA ARG A 87 8.39 -5.74 -6.83
C ARG A 87 7.81 -6.76 -5.85
N TYR A 88 8.49 -7.05 -4.74
CA TYR A 88 7.99 -7.96 -3.72
C TYR A 88 6.83 -7.33 -2.93
N ILE A 89 5.94 -8.19 -2.43
CA ILE A 89 4.84 -7.79 -1.57
C ILE A 89 5.31 -7.77 -0.12
N THR A 90 5.04 -6.68 0.58
CA THR A 90 5.24 -6.59 2.02
C THR A 90 3.91 -6.76 2.75
N TYR A 91 3.80 -7.75 3.62
CA TYR A 91 2.66 -7.94 4.50
C TYR A 91 2.86 -7.19 5.82
N VAL A 92 1.84 -6.47 6.28
CA VAL A 92 1.86 -5.70 7.53
C VAL A 92 0.68 -6.09 8.42
N ASP A 93 0.96 -6.45 9.67
CA ASP A 93 -0.06 -6.75 10.68
C ASP A 93 0.42 -6.33 12.07
N GLY A 94 -0.33 -5.44 12.75
CA GLY A 94 -0.09 -5.12 14.15
C GLY A 94 1.32 -4.60 14.48
N GLY A 95 2.01 -3.98 13.51
CA GLY A 95 3.38 -3.49 13.64
C GLY A 95 4.48 -4.50 13.23
N LEU A 96 4.10 -5.72 12.84
CA LEU A 96 4.96 -6.66 12.11
C LEU A 96 4.92 -6.29 10.63
N SER A 97 6.09 -6.29 9.98
CA SER A 97 6.25 -6.04 8.55
C SER A 97 7.17 -7.10 7.98
N ILE A 98 6.70 -7.86 6.99
CA ILE A 98 7.43 -8.99 6.39
C ILE A 98 7.35 -8.85 4.87
N THR A 99 8.51 -8.78 4.20
CA THR A 99 8.59 -8.89 2.75
C THR A 99 8.56 -10.35 2.34
N ILE A 100 7.59 -10.72 1.52
CA ILE A 100 7.36 -12.07 1.00
C ILE A 100 8.21 -12.22 -0.27
N VAL A 101 9.30 -12.98 -0.18
CA VAL A 101 10.31 -13.12 -1.26
C VAL A 101 10.23 -14.44 -2.00
N ASP A 102 9.57 -15.43 -1.42
CA ASP A 102 9.37 -16.77 -1.96
C ASP A 102 8.02 -16.92 -2.69
N GLU A 103 7.22 -15.85 -2.72
CA GLU A 103 5.89 -15.79 -3.35
C GLU A 103 4.87 -16.77 -2.73
N ASP A 104 5.15 -17.31 -1.53
CA ASP A 104 4.20 -18.16 -0.80
C ASP A 104 3.24 -17.31 0.05
N TYR A 105 2.29 -16.67 -0.64
CA TYR A 105 1.32 -15.77 0.00
C TYR A 105 0.34 -16.51 0.92
N SER A 106 0.18 -17.83 0.73
CA SER A 106 -0.77 -18.66 1.47
C SER A 106 -0.45 -18.74 2.97
N ASP A 107 0.84 -18.63 3.34
CA ASP A 107 1.31 -18.59 4.73
C ASP A 107 0.81 -17.37 5.52
N TYR A 108 0.35 -16.33 4.83
CA TYR A 108 -0.16 -15.07 5.40
C TYR A 108 -1.69 -14.99 5.40
N GLY A 109 -2.36 -16.05 4.94
CA GLY A 109 -3.81 -16.19 4.92
C GLY A 109 -4.42 -16.01 3.53
N GLU A 110 -5.53 -16.71 3.30
CA GLU A 110 -6.25 -16.72 2.02
C GLU A 110 -6.61 -15.31 1.49
N PRO A 111 -6.98 -14.30 2.32
CA PRO A 111 -7.21 -12.95 1.80
C PRO A 111 -5.96 -12.27 1.23
N VAL A 112 -4.77 -12.56 1.80
CA VAL A 112 -3.50 -12.02 1.30
C VAL A 112 -3.14 -12.67 -0.03
N GLU A 113 -3.34 -13.99 -0.14
CA GLU A 113 -3.17 -14.73 -1.39
C GLU A 113 -4.10 -14.20 -2.49
N LEU A 114 -5.37 -13.95 -2.18
CA LEU A 114 -6.32 -13.34 -3.11
C LEU A 114 -5.81 -11.99 -3.63
N LEU A 115 -5.40 -11.09 -2.73
CA LEU A 115 -4.90 -9.76 -3.11
C LEU A 115 -3.59 -9.83 -3.92
N ALA A 116 -2.70 -10.76 -3.58
CA ALA A 116 -1.47 -10.97 -4.34
C ALA A 116 -1.77 -11.47 -5.76
N ASN A 117 -2.71 -12.40 -5.92
CA ASN A 117 -3.13 -12.92 -7.21
C ASN A 117 -3.86 -11.85 -8.05
N TYR A 118 -4.68 -11.01 -7.41
CA TYR A 118 -5.27 -9.83 -8.04
C TYR A 118 -4.21 -8.84 -8.55
N LEU A 119 -3.22 -8.49 -7.73
CA LEU A 119 -2.09 -7.65 -8.13
C LEU A 119 -1.30 -8.25 -9.30
N ASN A 120 -1.08 -9.56 -9.29
CA ASN A 120 -0.41 -10.25 -10.38
C ASN A 120 -1.21 -10.17 -11.69
N ALA A 121 -2.54 -10.27 -11.65
CA ALA A 121 -3.38 -10.06 -12.82
C ALA A 121 -3.21 -8.64 -13.39
N LEU A 122 -3.15 -7.62 -12.52
CA LEU A 122 -2.88 -6.23 -12.94
C LEU A 122 -1.48 -6.07 -13.57
N ILE A 123 -0.45 -6.65 -12.96
CA ILE A 123 0.93 -6.64 -13.50
C ILE A 123 0.97 -7.27 -14.90
N MET A 124 0.22 -8.36 -15.11
CA MET A 124 0.12 -9.04 -16.39
C MET A 124 -0.81 -8.35 -17.40
N GLY A 125 -1.53 -7.29 -16.99
CA GLY A 125 -2.50 -6.61 -17.83
C GLY A 125 -3.77 -7.44 -18.12
N ASP A 126 -4.05 -8.45 -17.29
CA ASP A 126 -5.18 -9.36 -17.47
C ASP A 126 -6.42 -8.79 -16.76
N ALA A 127 -7.14 -7.93 -17.48
CA ALA A 127 -8.37 -7.29 -16.97
C ALA A 127 -9.46 -8.30 -16.60
N GLU A 128 -9.60 -9.39 -17.37
CA GLU A 128 -10.62 -10.41 -17.13
C GLU A 128 -10.34 -11.16 -15.83
N LEU A 129 -9.10 -11.61 -15.64
CA LEU A 129 -8.69 -12.26 -14.40
C LEU A 129 -8.77 -11.30 -13.21
N ALA A 130 -8.35 -10.04 -13.38
CA ALA A 130 -8.46 -9.03 -12.32
C ALA A 130 -9.92 -8.81 -11.88
N ASN A 131 -10.85 -8.67 -12.84
CA ASN A 131 -12.28 -8.53 -12.55
C ASN A 131 -12.86 -9.77 -11.85
N SER A 132 -12.33 -10.97 -12.13
CA SER A 132 -12.85 -12.23 -11.56
C SER A 132 -12.67 -12.38 -10.05
N TYR A 133 -11.80 -11.56 -9.42
CA TYR A 133 -11.62 -11.56 -7.96
C TYR A 133 -12.69 -10.75 -7.22
N PHE A 134 -13.50 -9.96 -7.94
CA PHE A 134 -14.55 -9.14 -7.34
C PHE A 134 -15.86 -9.91 -7.23
N ALA A 135 -16.62 -9.61 -6.19
CA ALA A 135 -18.01 -10.04 -6.07
C ALA A 135 -18.85 -9.36 -7.16
N ASP A 136 -19.84 -10.06 -7.71
CA ASP A 136 -20.73 -9.50 -8.74
C ASP A 136 -21.40 -8.18 -8.29
N SER A 137 -21.74 -8.06 -7.00
CA SER A 137 -22.35 -6.87 -6.40
C SER A 137 -21.45 -5.63 -6.47
N TYR A 138 -20.13 -5.79 -6.56
CA TYR A 138 -19.21 -4.66 -6.73
C TYR A 138 -19.51 -3.90 -8.05
N PHE A 139 -19.92 -4.64 -9.08
CA PHE A 139 -20.21 -4.09 -10.41
C PHE A 139 -21.62 -3.51 -10.56
N ASP A 140 -22.43 -3.51 -9.50
CA ASP A 140 -23.71 -2.78 -9.48
C ASP A 140 -23.48 -1.26 -9.46
N GLU A 141 -22.38 -0.82 -8.84
CA GLU A 141 -22.01 0.59 -8.71
C GLU A 141 -20.73 0.95 -9.47
N ASN A 142 -19.89 -0.04 -9.78
CA ASN A 142 -18.60 0.15 -10.45
C ASN A 142 -18.60 -0.49 -11.85
N SER A 143 -17.82 0.08 -12.76
CA SER A 143 -17.62 -0.53 -14.09
C SER A 143 -16.45 -1.52 -14.02
N PRO A 144 -16.58 -2.71 -14.64
CA PRO A 144 -15.46 -3.63 -14.77
C PRO A 144 -14.32 -3.00 -15.57
N LEU A 145 -13.09 -3.46 -15.31
CA LEU A 145 -11.94 -3.11 -16.12
C LEU A 145 -12.15 -3.67 -17.54
N ASP A 146 -12.18 -2.79 -18.55
CA ASP A 146 -12.35 -3.21 -19.95
C ASP A 146 -11.05 -3.79 -20.51
N LYS A 147 -10.05 -2.93 -20.68
CA LYS A 147 -8.70 -3.30 -21.12
C LYS A 147 -7.69 -2.45 -20.36
N ILE A 148 -6.67 -3.10 -19.83
CA ILE A 148 -5.55 -2.45 -19.14
C ILE A 148 -4.23 -2.87 -19.78
N THR A 149 -3.22 -2.00 -19.72
CA THR A 149 -1.84 -2.38 -20.06
C THR A 149 -1.24 -3.20 -18.91
N MET A 150 -0.07 -3.81 -19.14
CA MET A 150 0.71 -4.38 -18.05
C MET A 150 1.11 -3.28 -17.06
N GLN A 151 0.71 -3.43 -15.79
CA GLN A 151 0.93 -2.39 -14.78
C GLN A 151 2.30 -2.56 -14.09
N LYS A 152 3.14 -1.53 -14.15
CA LYS A 152 4.46 -1.52 -13.52
C LYS A 152 4.39 -1.25 -12.01
N LEU A 153 3.70 -2.14 -11.28
CA LEU A 153 3.50 -2.02 -9.82
C LEU A 153 4.79 -2.34 -9.06
N TYR A 154 5.12 -1.52 -8.06
CA TYR A 154 6.27 -1.73 -7.17
C TYR A 154 6.04 -1.10 -5.79
N ASN A 155 6.94 -1.37 -4.83
CA ASN A 155 6.81 -0.97 -3.42
C ASN A 155 5.43 -1.36 -2.84
N ILE A 156 5.05 -2.63 -3.05
CA ILE A 156 3.72 -3.13 -2.72
C ILE A 156 3.64 -3.47 -1.24
N SER A 157 2.56 -3.04 -0.59
CA SER A 157 2.24 -3.31 0.80
C SER A 157 0.77 -3.71 0.96
N ILE A 158 0.54 -4.83 1.64
CA ILE A 158 -0.77 -5.32 2.08
C ILE A 158 -0.81 -5.22 3.59
N GLU A 159 -1.56 -4.26 4.12
CA GLU A 159 -1.70 -4.03 5.57
C GLU A 159 -3.06 -4.53 6.06
N TYR A 160 -3.05 -5.45 7.02
CA TYR A 160 -4.27 -5.90 7.69
C TYR A 160 -4.83 -4.78 8.57
N ILE A 161 -6.11 -4.43 8.38
CA ILE A 161 -6.78 -3.36 9.12
C ILE A 161 -7.79 -3.93 10.11
N ALA A 162 -8.69 -4.78 9.65
CA ALA A 162 -9.78 -5.29 10.48
C ALA A 162 -10.34 -6.62 9.99
N ARG A 163 -11.00 -7.32 10.92
CA ARG A 163 -11.89 -8.46 10.66
C ARG A 163 -13.17 -8.26 11.45
N ALA A 164 -14.32 -8.49 10.84
CA ALA A 164 -15.62 -8.45 11.48
C ALA A 164 -16.53 -9.53 10.90
N ASP A 165 -17.49 -10.01 11.68
CA ASP A 165 -18.58 -10.83 11.15
C ASP A 165 -19.78 -9.89 10.95
N LYS A 166 -20.29 -9.79 9.72
CA LYS A 166 -21.37 -8.86 9.33
C LYS A 166 -22.52 -9.64 8.71
N ASP A 167 -23.74 -9.18 8.96
CA ASP A 167 -24.94 -9.69 8.31
C ASP A 167 -25.23 -8.80 7.10
N LEU A 168 -24.85 -9.26 5.91
CA LEU A 168 -25.06 -8.53 4.67
C LEU A 168 -26.41 -8.90 4.05
N PRO A 169 -27.13 -7.92 3.46
CA PRO A 169 -28.30 -8.21 2.64
C PRO A 169 -27.98 -9.29 1.59
N ASP A 170 -28.88 -10.27 1.43
CA ASP A 170 -28.80 -11.35 0.45
C ASP A 170 -27.68 -12.39 0.62
N LEU A 171 -26.63 -12.10 1.41
CA LEU A 171 -25.53 -13.03 1.72
C LEU A 171 -25.62 -13.63 3.12
N GLY A 172 -26.35 -12.99 4.04
CA GLY A 172 -26.45 -13.41 5.43
C GLY A 172 -25.18 -13.10 6.22
N ASN A 173 -24.91 -13.88 7.27
CA ASN A 173 -23.71 -13.70 8.09
C ASN A 173 -22.46 -14.15 7.34
N VAL A 174 -21.58 -13.20 7.03
CA VAL A 174 -20.30 -13.39 6.37
C VAL A 174 -19.15 -12.87 7.24
N THR A 175 -17.98 -13.47 7.11
CA THR A 175 -16.76 -12.89 7.65
C THR A 175 -16.21 -11.88 6.65
N GLN A 176 -15.99 -10.66 7.12
CA GLN A 176 -15.40 -9.55 6.39
C GLN A 176 -13.97 -9.31 6.89
N TYR A 177 -13.06 -9.06 5.95
CA TYR A 177 -11.70 -8.58 6.17
C TYR A 177 -11.52 -7.24 5.49
N VAL A 178 -10.76 -6.34 6.11
CA VAL A 178 -10.36 -5.07 5.51
C VAL A 178 -8.85 -5.02 5.46
N TYR A 179 -8.32 -4.78 4.26
CA TYR A 179 -6.90 -4.59 4.01
C TYR A 179 -6.65 -3.25 3.37
N LYS A 180 -5.58 -2.57 3.78
CA LYS A 180 -5.08 -1.38 3.09
C LYS A 180 -4.00 -1.81 2.10
N LEU A 181 -4.27 -1.59 0.84
CA LEU A 181 -3.36 -1.84 -0.27
C LEU A 181 -2.64 -0.55 -0.64
N SER A 182 -1.31 -0.57 -0.62
CA SER A 182 -0.46 0.56 -1.02
C SER A 182 0.59 0.08 -2.01
N TYR A 183 0.78 0.82 -3.09
CA TYR A 183 1.78 0.55 -4.12
C TYR A 183 2.09 1.82 -4.89
N MET A 184 3.19 1.81 -5.62
CA MET A 184 3.53 2.80 -6.63
C MET A 184 3.36 2.18 -8.03
N ILE A 185 3.07 3.02 -9.03
CA ILE A 185 3.02 2.62 -10.44
C ILE A 185 4.10 3.40 -11.18
N MET A 186 5.10 2.71 -11.74
CA MET A 186 6.10 3.35 -12.58
C MET A 186 5.45 3.71 -13.93
N GLU A 187 5.65 4.94 -14.42
CA GLU A 187 5.09 5.39 -15.70
C GLU A 187 3.57 5.13 -15.83
N ASN A 188 2.79 5.52 -14.82
CA ASN A 188 1.34 5.29 -14.81
C ASN A 188 0.66 5.91 -16.04
N ASP A 189 0.01 5.06 -16.85
CA ASP A 189 -0.72 5.45 -18.05
C ASP A 189 -2.23 5.65 -17.81
N GLY A 190 -2.68 5.37 -16.59
CA GLY A 190 -4.06 5.58 -16.15
C GLY A 190 -5.06 4.55 -16.67
N THR A 191 -4.63 3.48 -17.33
CA THR A 191 -5.55 2.41 -17.77
C THR A 191 -6.11 1.62 -16.59
N PHE A 192 -5.34 1.47 -15.51
CA PHE A 192 -5.80 0.89 -14.25
C PHE A 192 -6.22 1.96 -13.22
N ARG A 193 -5.32 2.90 -12.90
CA ARG A 193 -5.57 3.94 -11.88
C ARG A 193 -5.38 5.32 -12.48
N SER A 194 -6.47 6.01 -12.78
CA SER A 194 -6.42 7.39 -13.31
C SER A 194 -6.28 8.47 -12.23
N ASP A 195 -6.26 8.08 -10.96
CA ASP A 195 -6.37 8.96 -9.79
C ASP A 195 -5.05 9.11 -9.00
N VAL A 196 -3.95 8.55 -9.51
CA VAL A 196 -2.59 8.60 -8.94
C VAL A 196 -1.58 8.90 -10.05
N THR A 197 -0.56 9.73 -9.78
CA THR A 197 0.54 9.95 -10.74
C THR A 197 1.54 8.79 -10.71
N SER A 198 2.48 8.76 -11.66
CA SER A 198 3.65 7.89 -11.57
C SER A 198 4.38 8.07 -10.23
N ASP A 199 4.85 6.96 -9.67
CA ASP A 199 5.67 6.87 -8.46
C ASP A 199 5.03 7.43 -7.17
N ALA A 200 3.77 7.87 -7.23
CA ALA A 200 3.02 8.33 -6.07
C ALA A 200 2.30 7.17 -5.38
N ILE A 201 2.04 7.33 -4.07
CA ILE A 201 1.27 6.35 -3.30
C ILE A 201 -0.09 6.94 -2.97
N LYS A 202 -1.14 6.28 -3.47
CA LYS A 202 -2.52 6.56 -3.06
C LYS A 202 -3.19 5.26 -2.61
N PRO A 203 -3.18 4.98 -1.28
CA PRO A 203 -3.70 3.73 -0.73
C PRO A 203 -5.19 3.56 -1.00
N GLN A 204 -5.62 2.32 -1.13
CA GLN A 204 -7.02 1.91 -1.20
C GLN A 204 -7.29 0.86 -0.14
N PHE A 205 -8.52 0.85 0.39
CA PHE A 205 -8.99 -0.13 1.35
C PHE A 205 -9.85 -1.14 0.63
N TYR A 206 -9.42 -2.39 0.65
CA TYR A 206 -10.11 -3.51 0.04
C TYR A 206 -10.88 -4.25 1.12
N THR A 207 -12.19 -4.29 0.95
CA THR A 207 -13.08 -5.12 1.74
C THR A 207 -13.22 -6.47 1.05
N ILE A 208 -12.87 -7.54 1.75
CA ILE A 208 -12.96 -8.92 1.28
C ILE A 208 -13.99 -9.64 2.14
N ILE A 209 -14.87 -10.42 1.51
CA ILE A 209 -15.85 -11.25 2.22
C ILE A 209 -15.60 -12.73 1.96
N GLU A 210 -15.90 -13.55 2.95
CA GLU A 210 -15.91 -15.00 2.84
C GLU A 210 -17.34 -15.48 2.55
N THR A 211 -17.55 -16.05 1.36
CA THR A 211 -18.83 -16.62 0.93
C THR A 211 -18.73 -18.14 0.82
N SER A 212 -19.83 -18.81 0.45
CA SER A 212 -19.80 -20.25 0.18
C SER A 212 -18.93 -20.64 -1.03
N ASN A 213 -18.60 -19.69 -1.90
CA ASN A 213 -17.82 -19.91 -3.12
C ASN A 213 -16.33 -19.60 -2.94
N GLY A 214 -15.95 -19.01 -1.80
CA GLY A 214 -14.59 -18.58 -1.50
C GLY A 214 -14.54 -17.13 -1.05
N LEU A 215 -13.35 -16.54 -1.13
CA LEU A 215 -13.13 -15.12 -0.85
C LEU A 215 -13.33 -14.29 -2.11
N GLU A 216 -13.95 -13.12 -1.95
CA GLU A 216 -14.22 -12.17 -3.04
C GLU A 216 -13.98 -10.74 -2.55
N ILE A 217 -13.48 -9.87 -3.43
CA ILE A 217 -13.39 -8.42 -3.17
C ILE A 217 -14.79 -7.85 -3.29
N TYR A 218 -15.34 -7.42 -2.17
CA TYR A 218 -16.69 -6.86 -2.08
C TYR A 218 -16.71 -5.36 -2.36
N ASP A 219 -15.68 -4.64 -1.90
CA ASP A 219 -15.62 -3.17 -2.04
C ASP A 219 -14.19 -2.64 -2.03
N VAL A 220 -13.99 -1.46 -2.64
CA VAL A 220 -12.71 -0.76 -2.73
C VAL A 220 -12.88 0.74 -2.52
N ASP A 221 -12.36 1.24 -1.41
CA ASP A 221 -12.49 2.65 -1.02
C ASP A 221 -11.16 3.40 -0.99
N SER A 222 -11.22 4.72 -1.20
CA SER A 222 -10.06 5.61 -0.98
C SER A 222 -9.88 6.01 0.49
N TYR A 223 -10.87 5.75 1.34
CA TYR A 223 -10.88 6.10 2.76
C TYR A 223 -11.60 5.00 3.54
N TYR A 224 -11.12 4.72 4.75
CA TYR A 224 -11.77 3.77 5.65
C TYR A 224 -12.18 4.47 6.93
N ASP A 225 -13.49 4.48 7.22
CA ASP A 225 -14.03 4.87 8.52
C ASP A 225 -14.27 3.62 9.38
N PRO A 226 -13.49 3.39 10.45
CA PRO A 226 -13.70 2.25 11.34
C PRO A 226 -15.00 2.35 12.17
N PHE A 227 -15.77 3.44 12.04
CA PHE A 227 -17.00 3.70 12.81
C PHE A 227 -18.27 3.78 11.95
N GLU A 228 -18.20 3.58 10.63
CA GLU A 228 -19.41 3.41 9.82
C GLU A 228 -20.00 2.01 10.08
N GLU A 229 -21.18 1.99 10.73
CA GLU A 229 -21.93 0.77 11.08
C GLU A 229 -22.87 0.30 9.97
#